data_AF-D7CDD5-F1
#
_entry.id   AF-D7CDD5-F1
#
_cell.length_a   1.000
_cell.length_b   1.000
_cell.length_c   1.000
_cell.angle_alpha   90.00
_cell.angle_beta   90.00
_cell.angle_gamma   90.00
#
_symmetry.space_group_name_H-M   'P 1'
#
loop_
_entity.id
_entity.type
_entity.pdbx_description
1 polymer ?
#
loop_
_entity_poly.entity_id
_entity_poly.type
_entity_poly.pdbx_seq_one_letter_code
_entity_poly.pdbx_strand_id
1 'polypeptide(L)'
;MSLRPVPVPETPETTARVARAAFPKGCLAMRVRNELGVLFQDADFAAAFPARGGPGLAPGMPAMVSVMQFAEQLTDRQAADAVRSRIDWKYLLGLELEDPGFPLLRPLRLPDTPG
;
A
#
# COMPACT_ATOMS: atom_id res chain seq x y z
N MET A 1 -19.21 -0.14 -5.78
CA MET A 1 -17.95 0.40 -6.31
C MET A 1 -17.51 -0.49 -7.48
N SER A 2 -17.06 0.06 -8.62
CA SER A 2 -16.49 -0.73 -9.72
C SER A 2 -14.96 -0.68 -9.66
N LEU A 3 -14.31 -1.78 -10.08
CA LEU A 3 -12.86 -1.88 -10.10
C LEU A 3 -12.29 -1.10 -11.29
N ARG A 4 -11.28 -0.28 -11.03
CA ARG A 4 -10.38 0.27 -12.06
C ARG A 4 -9.00 -0.29 -11.77
N PRO A 5 -8.57 -1.37 -12.44
CA PRO A 5 -7.31 -2.01 -12.12
C PRO A 5 -6.16 -1.06 -12.43
N VAL A 6 -5.31 -0.84 -11.43
CA VAL A 6 -4.04 -0.12 -11.57
C VAL A 6 -2.94 -1.16 -11.41
N PRO A 7 -2.03 -1.30 -12.38
CA PRO A 7 -0.87 -2.17 -12.20
C PRO A 7 -0.05 -1.65 -11.02
N VAL A 8 0.44 -2.56 -10.17
CA VAL A 8 1.36 -2.16 -9.11
C VAL A 8 2.60 -1.56 -9.78
N PRO A 9 2.94 -0.30 -9.47
CA PRO A 9 4.03 0.39 -10.14
C PRO A 9 5.36 -0.29 -9.84
N GLU A 10 6.29 -0.20 -10.81
CA GLU A 10 7.71 -0.42 -10.52
C GLU A 10 8.15 0.52 -9.40
N THR A 11 9.07 0.07 -8.55
CA THR A 11 9.54 0.90 -7.45
C THR A 11 10.27 2.12 -8.02
N PRO A 12 9.87 3.36 -7.68
CA PRO A 12 10.55 4.56 -8.14
C PRO A 12 12.05 4.51 -7.81
N GLU A 13 12.89 4.98 -8.73
CA GLU A 13 14.35 4.89 -8.62
C GLU A 13 14.86 5.54 -7.32
N THR A 14 14.29 6.68 -6.95
CA THR A 14 14.61 7.38 -5.70
C THR A 14 14.30 6.51 -4.48
N THR A 15 13.11 5.91 -4.42
CA THR A 15 12.73 4.97 -3.35
C THR A 15 13.65 3.77 -3.31
N ALA A 16 13.97 3.19 -4.46
CA ALA A 16 14.87 2.04 -4.57
C ALA A 16 16.27 2.34 -4.05
N ARG A 17 16.83 3.49 -4.43
CA ARG A 17 18.16 3.95 -3.99
C ARG A 17 18.21 4.16 -2.48
N VAL A 18 17.22 4.86 -1.91
CA VAL A 18 17.18 5.15 -0.47
C VAL A 18 16.92 3.87 0.33
N ALA A 19 16.04 2.98 -0.12
CA ALA A 19 15.79 1.70 0.55
C ALA A 19 17.06 0.83 0.61
N ARG A 20 17.80 0.71 -0.50
CA ARG A 20 19.07 -0.02 -0.54
C ARG A 20 20.14 0.60 0.35
N ALA A 21 20.18 1.92 0.44
CA ALA A 21 21.11 2.62 1.34
C ALA A 21 20.74 2.43 2.82
N ALA A 22 19.44 2.45 3.16
CA ALA A 22 18.95 2.26 4.52
C ALA A 22 19.07 0.80 4.99
N PHE A 23 18.92 -0.17 4.07
CA PHE A 23 18.98 -1.60 4.34
C PHE A 23 20.01 -2.29 3.44
N PRO A 24 21.32 -2.09 3.66
CA PRO A 24 22.37 -2.66 2.80
C PRO A 24 22.40 -4.20 2.80
N LYS A 25 21.88 -4.83 3.86
CA LYS A 25 21.72 -6.29 3.96
C LYS A 25 20.33 -6.78 3.51
N GLY A 26 19.46 -5.86 3.08
CA GLY A 26 18.04 -6.09 2.86
C GLY A 26 17.24 -6.24 4.15
N CYS A 27 15.92 -6.34 3.99
CA CYS A 27 14.95 -6.65 5.04
C CYS A 27 13.86 -7.58 4.47
N LEU A 28 12.87 -7.96 5.30
CA LEU A 28 11.77 -8.82 4.86
C LEU A 28 11.02 -8.21 3.66
N ALA A 29 10.55 -6.96 3.78
CA ALA A 29 9.81 -6.28 2.72
C ALA A 29 10.59 -6.22 1.40
N MET A 30 11.89 -5.89 1.44
CA MET A 30 12.73 -5.87 0.24
C MET A 30 12.90 -7.26 -0.39
N ARG A 31 13.06 -8.31 0.42
CA ARG A 31 13.16 -9.70 -0.10
C ARG A 31 11.86 -10.14 -0.75
N VAL A 32 10.72 -9.88 -0.09
CA VAL A 32 9.41 -10.18 -0.65
C VAL A 32 9.25 -9.51 -2.02
N ARG A 33 9.57 -8.22 -2.14
CA ARG A 33 9.49 -7.50 -3.43
C ARG A 33 10.44 -8.07 -4.49
N ASN A 34 11.67 -8.39 -4.12
CA ASN A 34 12.69 -8.80 -5.10
C ASN A 34 12.49 -10.25 -5.59
N GLU A 35 12.11 -11.16 -4.70
CA GLU A 35 12.00 -12.59 -5.02
C GLU A 35 10.61 -12.95 -5.56
N LEU A 36 9.55 -12.32 -5.03
CA LEU A 36 8.17 -12.65 -5.39
C LEU A 36 7.52 -11.64 -6.33
N GLY A 37 8.15 -10.47 -6.53
CA GLY A 37 7.61 -9.41 -7.37
C GLY A 37 6.26 -8.89 -6.87
N VAL A 38 5.37 -8.58 -7.81
CA VAL A 38 4.00 -8.17 -7.52
C VAL A 38 3.13 -9.41 -7.34
N LEU A 39 2.76 -9.71 -6.10
CA LEU A 39 1.94 -10.88 -5.76
C LEU A 39 0.45 -10.71 -6.08
N PHE A 40 -0.06 -9.49 -5.97
CA PHE A 40 -1.48 -9.19 -6.12
C PHE A 40 -1.66 -8.08 -7.14
N GLN A 41 -2.31 -8.41 -8.25
CA GLN A 41 -2.79 -7.42 -9.20
C GLN A 41 -4.25 -7.12 -8.88
N ASP A 42 -4.68 -5.89 -9.15
CA ASP A 42 -6.10 -5.52 -8.97
C ASP A 42 -7.03 -6.44 -9.79
N ALA A 43 -6.57 -6.89 -10.96
CA ALA A 43 -7.30 -7.80 -11.84
C ALA A 43 -7.63 -9.15 -11.17
N ASP A 44 -6.81 -9.62 -10.22
CA ASP A 44 -7.05 -10.87 -9.48
C ASP A 44 -8.34 -10.80 -8.64
N PHE A 45 -8.78 -9.58 -8.30
CA PHE A 45 -9.99 -9.33 -7.51
C PHE A 45 -11.20 -8.96 -8.35
N ALA A 46 -11.09 -8.93 -9.68
CA ALA A 46 -12.17 -8.44 -10.56
C ALA A 46 -13.52 -9.12 -10.31
N ALA A 47 -13.52 -10.42 -9.97
CA ALA A 47 -14.73 -11.18 -9.66
C ALA A 47 -15.45 -10.72 -8.37
N ALA A 48 -14.76 -10.04 -7.46
CA ALA A 48 -15.32 -9.54 -6.20
C ALA A 48 -15.96 -8.15 -6.33
N PHE A 49 -15.80 -7.47 -7.48
CA PHE A 49 -16.34 -6.12 -7.71
C PHE A 49 -17.45 -6.14 -8.77
N PRO A 50 -18.58 -5.44 -8.54
CA PRO A 50 -19.62 -5.30 -9.55
C PRO A 50 -19.12 -4.47 -10.74
N ALA A 51 -19.57 -4.82 -11.95
CA ALA A 51 -19.19 -4.14 -13.20
C ALA A 51 -19.60 -2.64 -13.26
N ARG A 52 -20.51 -2.19 -12.38
CA ARG A 52 -20.95 -0.79 -12.28
C ARG A 52 -20.93 -0.33 -10.82
N GLY A 53 -20.49 0.91 -10.60
CA GLY A 53 -20.43 1.58 -9.30
C GLY A 53 -19.32 2.65 -9.24
N GLY A 54 -19.30 3.50 -8.20
CA GLY A 54 -18.22 4.49 -7.98
C GLY A 54 -16.83 3.85 -7.90
N PRO A 55 -15.73 4.62 -8.04
CA PRO A 55 -14.37 4.06 -8.04
C PRO A 55 -14.09 3.34 -6.70
N GLY A 56 -13.83 2.04 -6.76
CA GLY A 56 -13.32 1.28 -5.62
C GLY A 56 -11.83 1.52 -5.42
N LEU A 57 -11.35 1.40 -4.18
CA LEU A 57 -9.92 1.30 -3.91
C LEU A 57 -9.36 0.06 -4.63
N ALA A 58 -8.24 0.24 -5.33
CA ALA A 58 -7.42 -0.82 -5.90
C ALA A 58 -7.07 -1.87 -4.83
N PRO A 59 -7.59 -3.11 -4.90
CA PRO A 59 -7.48 -4.10 -3.83
C PRO A 59 -6.09 -4.75 -3.70
N GLY A 60 -5.24 -4.70 -4.74
CA GLY A 60 -3.94 -5.36 -4.73
C GLY A 60 -2.98 -4.85 -3.66
N MET A 61 -2.92 -3.52 -3.48
CA MET A 61 -2.05 -2.91 -2.46
C MET A 61 -2.50 -3.20 -1.02
N PRO A 62 -3.79 -3.03 -0.65
CA PRO A 62 -4.31 -3.48 0.65
C PRO A 62 -4.07 -4.97 0.93
N ALA A 63 -4.22 -5.85 -0.07
CA ALA A 63 -3.95 -7.27 0.10
C ALA A 63 -2.49 -7.54 0.48
N MET A 64 -1.54 -6.87 -0.19
CA MET A 64 -0.12 -6.96 0.14
C MET A 64 0.19 -6.41 1.53
N VAL A 65 -0.46 -5.30 1.91
CA VAL A 65 -0.35 -4.73 3.26
C VAL A 65 -0.84 -5.70 4.32
N SER A 66 -1.95 -6.41 4.10
CA SER A 66 -2.43 -7.42 5.04
C SER A 66 -1.46 -8.59 5.22
N VAL A 67 -0.77 -9.03 4.16
CA VAL A 67 0.28 -10.06 4.26
C VAL A 67 1.44 -9.58 5.12
N MET A 68 1.94 -8.36 4.88
CA MET A 68 3.05 -7.81 5.67
C MET A 68 2.65 -7.49 7.10
N GLN A 69 1.42 -7.02 7.31
CA GLN A 69 0.85 -6.81 8.63
C GLN A 69 0.89 -8.11 9.45
N PHE A 70 0.44 -9.22 8.86
CA PHE A 70 0.51 -10.52 9.51
C PHE A 70 1.96 -10.97 9.74
N ALA A 71 2.82 -10.87 8.72
CA ALA A 71 4.21 -11.31 8.78
C ALA A 71 5.05 -10.55 9.82
N GLU A 72 4.75 -9.27 10.04
CA GLU A 72 5.41 -8.41 11.01
C GLU A 72 4.62 -8.25 12.33
N GLN A 73 3.50 -8.97 12.50
CA GLN A 73 2.64 -8.94 13.69
C GLN A 73 2.15 -7.53 14.07
N LEU A 74 1.74 -6.75 13.08
CA LEU A 74 1.28 -5.38 13.24
C LEU A 74 -0.24 -5.30 13.42
N THR A 75 -0.69 -4.32 14.19
CA THR A 75 -2.10 -3.87 14.18
C THR A 75 -2.39 -3.10 12.89
N ASP A 76 -3.68 -2.94 12.54
CA ASP A 76 -4.09 -2.16 11.36
C ASP A 76 -3.50 -0.74 11.37
N ARG A 77 -3.48 -0.11 12.55
CA ARG A 77 -2.91 1.24 12.72
C ARG A 77 -1.40 1.25 12.47
N GLN A 78 -0.68 0.27 12.99
CA GLN A 78 0.77 0.16 12.77
C GLN A 78 1.10 -0.17 11.32
N ALA A 79 0.29 -0.99 10.65
CA ALA A 79 0.45 -1.26 9.23
C ALA A 79 0.20 0.01 8.39
N ALA A 80 -0.85 0.78 8.70
CA ALA A 80 -1.11 2.05 8.03
C ALA A 80 0.02 3.07 8.27
N ASP A 81 0.52 3.17 9.50
CA ASP A 81 1.68 4.01 9.83
C ASP A 81 2.96 3.52 9.13
N ALA A 82 3.15 2.20 8.97
CA ALA A 82 4.28 1.62 8.25
C ALA A 82 4.27 2.01 6.78
N VAL A 83 3.12 1.92 6.10
CA VAL A 83 2.97 2.40 4.71
C VAL A 83 3.35 3.87 4.59
N ARG A 84 2.92 4.72 5.52
CA ARG A 84 3.22 6.16 5.51
C ARG A 84 4.70 6.46 5.75
N SER A 85 5.31 5.79 6.73
CA SER A 85 6.56 6.27 7.35
C SER A 85 7.80 5.42 7.04
N ARG A 86 7.63 4.17 6.62
CA ARG A 86 8.76 3.24 6.48
C ARG A 86 9.19 3.09 5.02
N ILE A 87 10.48 3.30 4.79
CA ILE A 87 11.09 3.24 3.46
C ILE A 87 11.04 1.83 2.84
N ASP A 88 11.16 0.78 3.64
CA ASP A 88 11.07 -0.60 3.17
C ASP A 88 9.65 -0.99 2.72
N TRP A 89 8.62 -0.46 3.37
CA TRP A 89 7.23 -0.62 2.95
C TRP A 89 6.92 0.15 1.67
N LYS A 90 7.44 1.38 1.52
CA LYS A 90 7.34 2.14 0.26
C LYS A 90 8.05 1.42 -0.89
N TYR A 91 9.23 0.84 -0.63
CA TYR A 91 9.94 0.00 -1.61
C TYR A 91 9.10 -1.19 -2.07
N LEU A 92 8.52 -1.91 -1.10
CA LEU A 92 7.69 -3.08 -1.36
C LEU A 92 6.45 -2.75 -2.19
N LEU A 93 5.79 -1.64 -1.88
CA LEU A 93 4.54 -1.26 -2.53
C LEU A 93 4.74 -0.45 -3.82
N GLY A 94 5.98 -0.06 -4.13
CA GLY A 94 6.29 0.77 -5.29
C GLY A 94 5.84 2.22 -5.12
N LEU A 95 5.87 2.74 -3.89
CA LEU A 95 5.41 4.10 -3.58
C LEU A 95 6.55 5.11 -3.63
N GLU A 96 6.20 6.37 -3.91
CA GLU A 96 7.09 7.51 -3.77
C GLU A 96 7.45 7.76 -2.30
N LEU A 97 8.59 8.41 -2.07
CA LEU A 97 9.05 8.76 -0.72
C LEU A 97 8.08 9.72 -0.01
N GLU A 98 7.43 10.59 -0.77
CA GLU A 98 6.49 11.59 -0.29
C GLU A 98 5.06 11.06 -0.23
N ASP A 99 4.81 9.83 -0.70
CA ASP A 99 3.46 9.25 -0.69
C ASP A 99 2.88 9.24 0.74
N PRO A 100 1.68 9.81 0.96
CA PRO A 100 1.10 9.92 2.30
C PRO A 100 0.60 8.59 2.87
N GLY A 101 0.68 7.50 2.10
CA GLY A 101 0.16 6.19 2.41
C GLY A 101 -1.34 6.10 2.17
N PHE A 102 -2.02 5.26 2.96
CA PHE A 102 -3.47 5.19 2.86
C PHE A 102 -4.09 6.56 3.14
N PRO A 103 -5.07 7.01 2.32
CA PRO A 103 -5.99 8.04 2.74
C PRO A 103 -6.84 7.44 3.86
N LEU A 104 -6.31 7.41 5.08
CA LEU A 104 -7.11 7.22 6.29
C LEU A 104 -8.27 8.20 6.16
N LEU A 105 -9.49 7.65 6.22
CA LEU A 105 -10.76 8.38 6.23
C LEU A 105 -10.51 9.81 6.67
N ARG A 106 -10.58 10.74 5.71
CA ARG A 106 -10.64 12.17 5.96
C ARG A 106 -11.48 12.31 7.22
N PRO A 107 -10.97 12.88 8.34
CA PRO A 107 -11.76 12.95 9.55
C PRO A 107 -13.09 13.54 9.14
N LEU A 108 -14.18 12.80 9.40
CA LEU A 108 -15.52 13.30 9.19
C LEU A 108 -15.50 14.67 9.87
N ARG A 109 -15.51 15.75 9.08
CA ARG A 109 -15.85 17.05 9.60
C ARG A 109 -17.25 16.83 10.14
N LEU A 110 -17.35 16.63 11.45
CA LEU A 110 -18.60 16.84 12.15
C LEU A 110 -19.03 18.25 11.72
N PRO A 111 -20.22 18.42 11.15
CA PRO A 111 -20.70 19.76 10.84
C PRO A 111 -20.61 20.56 12.14
N ASP A 112 -19.98 21.74 12.07
CA ASP A 112 -19.95 22.67 13.18
C ASP A 112 -21.39 22.84 13.66
N THR A 113 -21.72 22.31 14.83
CA THR A 113 -23.01 22.57 15.48
C THR A 113 -23.07 24.07 15.72
N PRO A 114 -24.01 24.81 15.10
CA PRO A 114 -24.25 26.19 15.51
C PRO A 114 -24.79 26.17 16.95
N GLY A 115 -24.38 27.18 17.72
CA GLY A 115 -24.60 27.30 19.17
C GLY A 115 -26.05 27.35 19.63
#